data_AF-A0A836NDD3-F1
#
_entry.id   AF-A0A836NDD3-F1
#
_cell.length_a   1.000
_cell.length_b   1.000
_cell.length_c   1.000
_cell.angle_alpha   90.00
_cell.angle_beta   90.00
_cell.angle_gamma   90.00
#
_symmetry.space_group_name_H-M   'P 1'
#
loop_
_entity.id
_entity.type
_entity.pdbx_description
1 polymer ?
#
loop_
_entity_poly.entity_id
_entity_poly.type
_entity_poly.pdbx_seq_one_letter_code
_entity_poly.pdbx_strand_id
1 'polypeptide(L)'
;MAGRKQIRIRGEASSRVLILIDGQEVTYQRAGDNYGVGLLIDESALERVEVVKGPYSVLYGSQAIGGIVNFITKKGESPDSLYHLN
;
A
#
# COMPACT_ATOMS: atom_id res chain seq x y z
N MET A 1 9.12 14.87 -11.69
CA MET A 1 9.34 15.24 -10.27
C MET A 1 10.52 14.43 -9.74
N ALA A 2 11.68 15.05 -9.54
CA ALA A 2 12.84 14.36 -8.95
C ALA A 2 12.58 14.12 -7.45
N GLY A 3 12.96 12.95 -6.94
CA GLY A 3 12.93 12.63 -5.49
C GLY A 3 11.84 11.65 -5.03
N ARG A 4 10.81 11.35 -5.82
CA ARG A 4 9.83 10.30 -5.47
C ARG A 4 10.33 8.93 -5.93
N LYS A 5 10.78 8.09 -5.00
CA LYS A 5 11.05 6.67 -5.27
C LYS A 5 9.73 5.92 -5.41
N GLN A 6 9.62 5.13 -6.46
CA GLN A 6 8.45 4.32 -6.76
C GLN A 6 8.73 2.87 -6.38
N ILE A 7 7.72 2.17 -5.86
CA ILE A 7 7.85 0.75 -5.56
C ILE A 7 7.74 -0.04 -6.87
N ARG A 8 8.67 -0.98 -7.07
CA ARG A 8 8.71 -1.87 -8.22
C ARG A 8 9.00 -3.28 -7.73
N ILE A 9 8.32 -4.26 -8.31
CA ILE A 9 8.53 -5.68 -8.00
C ILE A 9 9.05 -6.36 -9.27
N ARG A 10 10.21 -7.01 -9.18
CA ARG A 10 10.83 -7.78 -10.29
C ARG A 10 11.00 -6.97 -11.59
N GLY A 11 11.24 -5.66 -11.50
CA GLY A 11 11.44 -4.80 -12.66
C GLY A 11 10.15 -4.28 -13.31
N GLU A 12 8.97 -4.65 -12.81
CA GLU A 12 7.69 -4.16 -13.32
C GLU A 12 7.51 -2.65 -13.17
N ALA A 13 6.63 -2.09 -13.99
CA ALA A 13 6.21 -0.70 -13.85
C ALA A 13 5.51 -0.49 -12.50
N SER A 14 5.71 0.66 -11.86
CA SER A 14 5.09 0.97 -10.57
C SER A 14 3.56 1.08 -10.64
N SER A 15 3.01 1.38 -11.82
CA SER A 15 1.57 1.32 -12.13
C SER A 15 1.03 -0.11 -12.27
N ARG A 16 1.89 -1.13 -12.10
CA ARG A 16 1.52 -2.54 -12.06
C ARG A 16 1.80 -3.16 -10.70
N VAL A 17 2.01 -2.34 -9.68
CA VAL A 17 2.08 -2.74 -8.27
C VAL A 17 0.94 -2.04 -7.55
N LEU A 18 -0.02 -2.81 -7.05
CA LEU A 18 -1.16 -2.28 -6.32
C LEU A 18 -0.74 -1.89 -4.91
N ILE A 19 -1.15 -0.70 -4.48
CA ILE A 19 -0.89 -0.20 -3.13
C ILE A 19 -2.19 -0.22 -2.32
N LEU A 20 -2.13 -0.84 -1.14
CA LEU A 20 -3.23 -0.91 -0.18
C LEU A 20 -2.82 -0.28 1.15
N ILE A 21 -3.77 0.32 1.88
CA ILE A 21 -3.65 0.67 3.29
C ILE A 21 -4.77 -0.06 4.04
N ASP A 22 -4.41 -0.90 4.99
CA ASP A 22 -5.35 -1.74 5.74
C ASP A 22 -6.33 -2.51 4.83
N GLY A 23 -5.82 -2.99 3.69
CA GLY A 23 -6.61 -3.71 2.67
C GLY A 23 -7.45 -2.83 1.74
N GLN A 24 -7.50 -1.51 1.95
CA GLN A 24 -8.20 -0.57 1.07
C GLN A 24 -7.28 -0.06 -0.02
N GLU A 25 -7.78 -0.05 -1.26
CA GLU A 25 -7.01 0.44 -2.41
C GLU A 25 -6.75 1.94 -2.31
N VAL A 26 -5.47 2.31 -2.44
CA VAL A 26 -5.09 3.71 -2.60
C VAL A 26 -5.12 4.03 -4.08
N THR A 27 -6.13 4.77 -4.52
CA THR A 27 -6.20 5.25 -5.90
C THR A 27 -5.48 6.58 -6.04
N TYR A 28 -4.67 6.72 -7.08
CA TYR A 28 -4.04 7.99 -7.44
C TYR A 28 -4.48 8.38 -8.84
N GLN A 29 -5.45 9.29 -8.93
CA GLN A 29 -5.90 9.81 -10.20
C GLN A 29 -5.03 11.01 -10.60
N ARG A 30 -4.01 10.76 -11.43
CA ARG A 30 -3.34 11.84 -12.15
C ARG A 30 -3.39 11.56 -13.64
N ALA A 31 -4.19 12.35 -14.34
CA ALA A 31 -4.30 12.27 -15.79
C ALA A 31 -2.91 12.46 -16.43
N GLY A 32 -2.51 11.49 -17.27
CA GLY A 32 -1.35 11.60 -18.16
C GLY A 32 -0.01 11.03 -17.64
N ASP A 33 0.06 10.49 -16.42
CA ASP A 33 1.32 9.99 -15.84
C ASP A 33 1.29 8.46 -15.62
N ASN A 34 2.24 7.72 -16.21
CA ASN A 34 2.39 6.25 -16.06
C ASN A 34 3.02 5.82 -14.72
N TYR A 35 3.01 6.69 -13.71
CA TYR A 35 3.62 6.41 -12.41
C TYR A 35 2.64 5.67 -11.49
N GLY A 36 3.19 4.87 -10.58
CA GLY A 36 2.41 4.31 -9.49
C GLY A 36 2.00 5.38 -8.48
N VAL A 37 1.17 4.99 -7.53
CA VAL A 37 0.72 5.85 -6.43
C VAL A 37 1.93 6.41 -5.69
N GLY A 38 2.06 7.73 -5.68
CA GLY A 38 3.11 8.41 -4.90
C GLY A 38 2.71 8.49 -3.43
N LEU A 39 3.03 7.45 -2.64
CA LEU A 39 2.70 7.42 -1.22
C LEU A 39 3.67 8.26 -0.38
N LEU A 40 3.12 9.07 0.52
CA LEU A 40 3.85 9.62 1.66
C LEU A 40 3.28 8.91 2.89
N ILE A 41 4.08 8.07 3.52
CA ILE A 41 3.66 7.32 4.70
C ILE A 41 4.61 7.62 5.86
N ASP A 42 4.03 7.81 7.04
CA ASP A 42 4.79 7.92 8.28
C ASP A 42 5.13 6.50 8.76
N GLU A 43 6.41 6.15 8.78
CA GLU A 43 6.89 4.84 9.25
C GLU A 43 6.50 4.58 10.71
N SER A 44 6.36 5.62 11.52
CA SER A 44 5.98 5.48 12.93
C SER A 44 4.52 5.05 13.12
N ALA A 45 3.68 5.26 12.11
CA ALA A 45 2.28 4.85 12.11
C ALA A 45 2.06 3.41 11.61
N LEU A 46 3.10 2.76 11.08
CA LEU A 46 3.02 1.41 10.53
C LEU A 46 3.25 0.32 11.58
N GLU A 47 2.41 -0.71 11.56
CA GLU A 47 2.65 -1.96 12.28
C GLU A 47 3.53 -2.89 11.44
N ARG A 48 3.19 -3.07 10.15
CA ARG A 48 3.96 -3.89 9.20
C ARG A 48 3.65 -3.51 7.75
N VAL A 49 4.48 -4.02 6.84
CA VAL A 49 4.26 -3.94 5.38
C VAL A 49 4.22 -5.36 4.82
N GLU A 50 3.12 -5.70 4.16
CA GLU A 50 2.92 -6.99 3.50
C GLU A 50 3.21 -6.86 2.01
N VAL A 51 4.02 -7.76 1.47
CA VAL A 51 4.41 -7.75 0.05
C VAL A 51 4.11 -9.10 -0.59
N VAL A 52 3.17 -9.10 -1.53
CA VAL A 52 2.85 -10.26 -2.37
C VAL A 52 3.46 -10.04 -3.75
N LYS A 53 4.34 -10.96 -4.15
CA LYS A 53 5.08 -10.87 -5.42
C LYS A 53 4.41 -11.72 -6.49
N GLY A 54 4.22 -11.17 -7.68
CA GLY A 54 3.62 -11.89 -8.81
C GLY A 54 2.13 -11.57 -9.01
N PRO A 55 1.50 -12.22 -9.99
CA PRO A 55 0.20 -11.78 -10.50
C PRO A 55 -0.92 -12.07 -9.50
N TYR A 56 -1.53 -11.01 -9.00
CA TYR A 56 -2.76 -11.03 -8.20
C TYR A 56 -3.94 -10.39 -8.95
N SER A 57 -3.81 -10.28 -10.27
CA SER A 57 -4.75 -9.57 -11.15
C SER A 57 -6.13 -10.20 -11.26
N VAL A 58 -6.29 -11.46 -10.86
CA VAL A 58 -7.61 -12.12 -10.79
C VAL A 58 -8.51 -11.43 -9.76
N LEU A 59 -7.94 -10.97 -8.66
CA LEU A 59 -8.69 -10.34 -7.57
C LEU A 59 -8.74 -8.81 -7.70
N TYR A 60 -7.67 -8.20 -8.24
CA TYR A 60 -7.51 -6.73 -8.23
C TYR A 60 -7.22 -6.10 -9.60
N GLY A 61 -7.40 -6.84 -10.69
CA GLY A 61 -7.23 -6.31 -12.04
C GLY A 61 -5.78 -6.00 -12.43
N SER A 62 -5.61 -5.16 -13.46
CA SER A 62 -4.31 -4.94 -14.12
C SER A 62 -3.26 -4.27 -13.24
N GLN A 63 -3.67 -3.59 -12.16
CA GLN A 63 -2.76 -2.91 -11.24
C GLN A 63 -1.98 -3.89 -10.34
N ALA A 64 -2.41 -5.15 -10.24
CA ALA A 64 -1.76 -6.18 -9.40
C ALA A 64 -0.94 -7.21 -10.19
N ILE A 65 -0.49 -6.88 -11.41
CA ILE A 65 0.30 -7.79 -12.26
C ILE A 65 1.69 -8.06 -11.68
N GLY A 66 2.38 -7.01 -11.22
CA GLY A 66 3.69 -7.12 -10.57
C GLY A 66 3.60 -7.58 -9.12
N GLY A 67 2.50 -7.25 -8.44
CA GLY A 67 2.21 -7.67 -7.08
C GLY A 67 1.38 -6.65 -6.30
N ILE A 68 1.31 -6.87 -5.00
CA ILE A 68 0.59 -6.02 -4.05
C ILE A 68 1.54 -5.62 -2.92
N VAL A 69 1.45 -4.37 -2.49
CA VAL A 69 2.04 -3.88 -1.25
C VAL A 69 0.91 -3.35 -0.38
N ASN A 70 0.73 -3.95 0.79
CA ASN A 70 -0.28 -3.56 1.76
C ASN A 70 0.38 -3.02 3.02
N PHE A 71 0.11 -1.75 3.32
CA PHE A 71 0.59 -1.07 4.52
C PHE A 71 -0.43 -1.29 5.64
N ILE A 72 0.01 -1.89 6.75
CA ILE A 72 -0.84 -2.14 7.91
C ILE A 72 -0.53 -1.09 8.97
N THR A 73 -1.55 -0.33 9.38
CA THR A 73 -1.40 0.71 10.40
C THR A 73 -1.42 0.13 11.81
N LYS A 74 -0.74 0.81 12.75
CA LYS A 74 -0.83 0.48 14.18
C LYS A 74 -2.27 0.68 14.66
N LYS A 75 -2.79 -0.30 15.40
CA LYS A 75 -4.07 -0.13 16.09
C LYS A 75 -3.93 0.90 17.20
N GLY A 76 -4.89 1.82 17.30
CA GLY A 76 -5.04 2.65 18.49
C GLY A 76 -5.40 1.79 19.70
N GLU A 77 -5.18 2.30 20.91
CA GLU A 77 -5.75 1.71 22.12
C GLU A 77 -7.28 1.63 21.95
N SER A 78 -7.82 0.41 21.98
CA SER A 78 -9.27 0.24 21.95
C SER A 78 -9.84 0.79 23.27
N PRO A 79 -11.03 1.41 23.28
CA PRO A 79 -11.70 1.81 24.52
C PRO A 79 -11.79 0.67 25.53
N ASP A 80 -11.94 -0.57 25.06
CA ASP A 80 -11.93 -1.78 25.89
C ASP A 80 -10.66 -1.95 26.73
N SER A 81 -9.49 -1.50 26.26
CA SER A 81 -8.24 -1.55 27.04
C SER A 81 -8.24 -0.61 28.25
N LEU A 82 -9.08 0.43 28.24
CA LEU A 82 -9.23 1.37 29.36
C LEU A 82 -10.15 0.83 30.47
N TYR A 83 -11.03 -0.13 30.16
CA TYR A 83 -12.00 -0.68 31.12
C TYR A 83 -11.49 -1.90 31.91
N HIS A 84 -10.34 -2.49 31.55
CA HIS A 84 -9.73 -3.63 32.27
C HIS A 84 -8.79 -3.21 33.40
N LEU A 85 -8.67 -1.90 33.67
CA LEU A 85 -7.88 -1.31 34.74
C LEU A 85 -8.77 -0.90 35.92
N ASN A 86 -9.53 -1.83 36.52
CA ASN A 86 -10.16 -1.66 37.84
C ASN A 86 -10.38 -3.02 38.51
#